data_AF-A0A432GZ05-F1
#
_entry.id   AF-A0A432GZ05-F1
#
_cell.length_a   1.000
_cell.length_b   1.000
_cell.length_c   1.000
_cell.angle_alpha   90.00
_cell.angle_beta   90.00
_cell.angle_gamma   90.00
#
_symmetry.space_group_name_H-M   'P 1'
#
loop_
_entity.id
_entity.type
_entity.pdbx_description
1 polymer ?
#
loop_
_entity_poly.entity_id
_entity_poly.type
_entity_poly.pdbx_seq_one_letter_code
_entity_poly.pdbx_strand_id
1 'polypeptide(L)'
;MNQSSPGVNLVIYRILIYGALLFWAFLCLFPIYWTITTSFKTAVSVTQGHLIPWIDFTPKWIGFRSLGLSPETIFQISTVREEFLKRFFNSVITSVSASILAVILGSLAAYGLSRFQYKLGFVKNSDISFFF
;
A
#
# COMPACT_ATOMS: atom_id res chain seq x y z
N MET A 1 -18.64 23.95 41.22
CA MET A 1 -17.59 22.93 41.40
C MET A 1 -17.93 21.74 40.53
N ASN A 2 -17.35 21.63 39.33
CA ASN A 2 -17.55 20.46 38.49
C ASN A 2 -16.17 19.84 38.24
N GLN A 3 -15.71 19.02 39.19
CA GLN A 3 -14.49 18.24 39.03
C GLN A 3 -14.80 17.08 38.09
N SER A 4 -14.72 17.31 36.78
CA SER A 4 -14.67 16.22 35.81
C SER A 4 -13.45 15.37 36.16
N SER A 5 -13.68 14.17 36.69
CA SER A 5 -12.62 13.25 37.07
C SER A 5 -11.65 13.09 35.88
N PRO A 6 -10.35 13.35 36.04
CA PRO A 6 -9.39 13.40 34.93
C PRO A 6 -9.38 12.11 34.08
N GLY A 7 -9.79 10.98 34.65
CA GLY A 7 -9.94 9.71 33.93
C GLY A 7 -11.08 9.68 32.91
N VAL A 8 -12.20 10.38 33.14
CA VAL A 8 -13.38 10.34 32.25
C VAL A 8 -13.07 11.03 30.91
N ASN A 9 -12.38 12.18 30.96
CA ASN A 9 -11.96 12.91 29.75
C ASN A 9 -10.97 12.09 28.90
N LEU A 10 -10.08 11.32 29.54
CA LEU A 10 -9.13 10.47 28.84
C LEU A 10 -9.80 9.29 28.13
N VAL A 11 -10.81 8.67 28.75
CA VAL A 11 -11.58 7.57 28.14
C VAL A 11 -12.36 8.08 26.93
N ILE A 12 -13.03 9.23 27.05
CA ILE A 12 -13.76 9.86 25.93
C ILE A 12 -12.81 10.18 24.77
N TYR A 13 -11.64 10.78 25.05
CA TYR A 13 -10.64 11.08 24.03
C TYR A 13 -10.14 9.82 23.31
N ARG A 14 -9.87 8.74 24.03
CA ARG A 14 -9.48 7.46 23.44
C ARG A 14 -10.58 6.87 22.57
N ILE A 15 -11.83 6.92 23.00
CA ILE A 15 -12.97 6.45 22.20
C ILE A 15 -13.07 7.25 20.89
N LEU A 16 -12.91 8.57 20.94
CA LEU A 16 -12.95 9.42 19.75
C LEU A 16 -11.77 9.12 18.80
N ILE A 17 -10.55 8.98 19.32
CA ILE A 17 -9.38 8.61 18.51
C ILE A 17 -9.57 7.24 17.90
N TYR A 18 -9.88 6.22 18.69
CA TYR A 18 -10.01 4.85 18.16
C TYR A 18 -11.20 4.73 17.22
N GLY A 19 -12.29 5.44 17.47
CA GLY A 19 -13.41 5.56 16.53
C GLY A 19 -12.98 6.15 15.20
N ALA A 20 -12.24 7.27 15.22
CA ALA A 20 -11.71 7.90 14.02
C ALA A 20 -10.70 7.00 13.27
N LEU A 21 -9.79 6.34 14.01
CA LEU A 21 -8.81 5.40 13.43
C LEU A 21 -9.49 4.18 12.81
N LEU A 22 -10.51 3.60 13.47
CA LEU A 22 -11.26 2.46 12.92
C LEU A 22 -12.04 2.85 11.68
N PHE A 23 -12.68 4.03 11.70
CA PHE A 23 -13.36 4.57 10.53
C PHE A 23 -12.39 4.78 9.36
N TRP A 24 -11.24 5.40 9.63
CA TRP A 24 -10.21 5.62 8.61
C TRP A 24 -9.64 4.30 8.08
N ALA A 25 -9.36 3.34 8.96
CA ALA A 25 -8.91 2.01 8.57
C ALA A 25 -9.93 1.31 7.67
N PHE A 26 -11.23 1.40 7.99
CA PHE A 26 -12.29 0.86 7.14
C PHE A 26 -12.27 1.48 5.72
N LEU A 27 -12.15 2.81 5.62
CA LEU A 27 -12.06 3.49 4.32
C LEU A 27 -10.83 3.04 3.50
N CYS A 28 -9.67 2.87 4.14
CA CYS A 28 -8.47 2.41 3.46
C CYS A 28 -8.51 0.91 3.09
N LEU A 29 -9.16 0.07 3.89
CA LEU A 29 -9.25 -1.37 3.66
C LEU A 29 -10.32 -1.73 2.63
N PHE A 30 -11.37 -0.93 2.47
CA PHE A 30 -12.43 -1.15 1.49
C PHE A 30 -11.92 -1.40 0.05
N PRO A 31 -11.03 -0.58 -0.54
CA PRO A 31 -10.50 -0.85 -1.89
C PRO A 31 -9.65 -2.12 -1.97
N ILE A 32 -8.96 -2.49 -0.88
CA ILE A 32 -8.18 -3.74 -0.80
C ILE A 32 -9.14 -4.93 -0.78
N TYR A 33 -10.17 -4.88 0.06
CA TYR A 33 -11.25 -5.87 0.09
C TYR A 33 -11.89 -6.04 -1.29
N TRP A 34 -12.19 -4.93 -1.96
CA TRP A 34 -12.76 -4.94 -3.31
C TRP A 34 -11.83 -5.62 -4.32
N THR A 35 -10.54 -5.32 -4.28
CA THR A 35 -9.54 -5.92 -5.18
C THR A 35 -9.42 -7.43 -4.98
N ILE A 36 -9.36 -7.87 -3.72
CA ILE A 36 -9.27 -9.30 -3.38
C ILE A 36 -10.52 -10.04 -3.84
N THR A 37 -11.71 -9.56 -3.48
CA THR A 37 -12.97 -10.24 -3.85
C THR A 37 -13.17 -10.26 -5.36
N THR A 38 -12.83 -9.19 -6.06
CA THR A 38 -12.93 -9.09 -7.53
C THR A 38 -12.02 -10.07 -8.25
N SER A 39 -10.87 -10.41 -7.68
CA SER A 39 -9.96 -11.44 -8.24
C SER A 39 -10.60 -12.84 -8.34
N PHE A 40 -11.69 -13.08 -7.61
CA PHE A 40 -12.47 -14.31 -7.62
C PHE A 40 -13.86 -14.20 -8.29
N LYS A 41 -14.22 -13.02 -8.82
CA LYS A 41 -15.52 -12.80 -9.49
C LYS A 41 -15.47 -13.22 -10.96
N THR A 42 -16.63 -13.63 -11.50
CA THR A 42 -16.82 -13.71 -12.96
C THR A 42 -17.06 -12.32 -13.54
N ALA A 43 -16.83 -12.11 -14.84
CA ALA A 43 -17.09 -10.83 -15.50
C ALA A 43 -18.53 -10.32 -15.25
N VAL A 44 -19.52 -11.22 -15.28
CA VAL A 44 -20.92 -10.90 -14.98
C VAL A 44 -21.12 -10.47 -13.52
N SER A 45 -20.46 -11.12 -12.56
CA SER A 45 -20.57 -10.73 -11.13
C SER A 45 -19.92 -9.38 -10.84
N VAL A 46 -18.94 -8.97 -11.67
CA VAL A 46 -18.32 -7.64 -11.59
C VAL A 46 -19.28 -6.57 -12.11
N THR A 47 -19.91 -6.79 -13.27
CA THR A 47 -20.84 -5.81 -13.86
C THR A 47 -22.14 -5.66 -13.05
N GLN A 48 -22.56 -6.70 -12.33
CA GLN A 48 -23.72 -6.66 -11.44
C GLN A 48 -23.44 -6.04 -10.07
N GLY A 49 -22.19 -5.68 -9.77
CA GLY A 49 -21.86 -5.02 -8.50
C GLY A 49 -22.06 -5.90 -7.27
N HIS A 50 -21.87 -7.22 -7.39
CA HIS A 50 -21.92 -8.13 -6.23
C HIS A 50 -20.72 -7.87 -5.32
N LEU A 51 -20.92 -7.70 -4.01
CA LEU A 51 -19.87 -7.30 -3.07
C LEU A 51 -19.39 -8.46 -2.20
N ILE A 52 -20.31 -9.30 -1.72
CA ILE A 52 -20.06 -10.26 -0.66
C ILE A 52 -19.92 -11.66 -1.24
N PRO A 53 -18.76 -12.32 -1.09
CA PRO A 53 -18.59 -13.69 -1.55
C PRO A 53 -19.49 -14.66 -0.76
N TRP A 54 -19.87 -15.77 -1.38
CA TRP A 54 -20.81 -16.80 -0.89
C TRP A 54 -22.27 -16.35 -0.71
N ILE A 55 -22.54 -15.05 -0.59
CA ILE A 55 -23.90 -14.48 -0.54
C ILE A 55 -24.31 -14.00 -1.93
N ASP A 56 -23.54 -13.08 -2.51
CA ASP A 56 -23.87 -12.44 -3.79
C ASP A 56 -23.27 -13.20 -4.99
N PHE A 57 -22.13 -13.88 -4.79
CA PHE A 57 -21.47 -14.64 -5.86
C PHE A 57 -20.67 -15.82 -5.30
N THR A 58 -20.56 -16.88 -6.10
CA THR A 58 -19.68 -18.03 -5.81
C THR A 58 -18.25 -17.71 -6.22
N PRO A 59 -17.24 -17.74 -5.32
CA PRO A 59 -15.84 -17.48 -5.67
C PRO A 59 -15.32 -18.48 -6.72
N LYS A 60 -14.63 -17.99 -7.75
CA LYS A 60 -14.02 -18.81 -8.80
C LYS A 60 -12.58 -18.41 -9.07
N TRP A 61 -11.73 -19.39 -9.39
CA TRP A 61 -10.31 -19.19 -9.69
C TRP A 61 -10.01 -18.71 -11.13
N ILE A 62 -10.99 -18.12 -11.83
CA ILE A 62 -10.90 -17.86 -13.27
C ILE A 62 -9.75 -16.89 -13.61
N GLY A 63 -9.59 -15.81 -12.84
CA GLY A 63 -8.48 -14.87 -13.03
C GLY A 63 -7.12 -15.56 -12.83
N PHE A 64 -6.96 -16.30 -11.74
CA PHE A 64 -5.74 -17.08 -11.49
C PHE A 64 -5.48 -18.16 -12.54
N ARG A 65 -6.54 -18.77 -13.08
CA ARG A 65 -6.43 -19.77 -14.16
C ARG A 65 -5.86 -19.14 -15.43
N SER A 66 -6.31 -17.93 -15.79
CA SER A 66 -5.75 -17.21 -16.95
C SER A 66 -4.26 -16.86 -16.79
N LEU A 67 -3.79 -16.69 -15.55
CA LEU A 67 -2.38 -16.44 -15.23
C LEU A 67 -1.57 -17.74 -15.04
N GLY A 68 -2.18 -18.93 -15.15
CA GLY A 68 -1.52 -20.19 -14.85
C GLY A 68 -1.21 -20.43 -13.36
N LEU A 69 -1.87 -19.67 -12.47
CA LEU A 69 -1.69 -19.69 -11.01
C LEU A 69 -2.85 -20.33 -10.25
N SER A 70 -3.86 -20.87 -10.94
CA SER A 70 -4.93 -21.64 -10.30
C SER A 70 -4.44 -23.01 -9.81
N PRO A 71 -5.10 -23.63 -8.82
CA PRO A 71 -4.74 -24.96 -8.31
C PRO A 71 -4.61 -26.03 -9.42
N GLU A 72 -5.42 -25.93 -10.47
CA GLU A 72 -5.43 -26.87 -11.60
C GLU A 72 -4.28 -26.62 -12.59
N THR A 73 -3.87 -25.37 -12.76
CA THR A 73 -2.86 -24.94 -13.75
C THR A 73 -1.46 -24.78 -13.18
N ILE A 74 -1.30 -24.83 -11.85
CA ILE A 74 -0.02 -24.54 -11.19
C ILE A 74 1.09 -25.53 -11.59
N PHE A 75 0.75 -26.79 -11.86
CA PHE A 75 1.70 -27.82 -12.31
C PHE A 75 1.79 -27.92 -13.84
N GLN A 76 0.99 -27.15 -14.57
CA GLN A 76 1.01 -27.12 -16.02
C GLN A 76 2.02 -26.09 -16.53
N ILE A 77 2.56 -26.32 -17.71
CA ILE A 77 3.41 -25.36 -18.41
C ILE A 77 2.52 -24.20 -18.87
N SER A 78 2.93 -22.96 -18.55
CA SER A 78 2.17 -21.76 -18.90
C SER A 78 3.12 -20.63 -19.26
N THR A 79 3.15 -20.30 -20.55
CA THR A 79 3.93 -19.16 -21.08
C THR A 79 3.49 -17.83 -20.47
N VAL A 80 2.20 -17.69 -20.17
CA VAL A 80 1.63 -16.50 -19.52
C VAL A 80 2.19 -16.34 -18.10
N ARG A 81 2.27 -17.43 -17.33
CA ARG A 81 2.85 -17.39 -15.98
C ARG A 81 4.32 -17.00 -16.02
N GLU A 82 5.09 -17.56 -16.95
CA GLU A 82 6.50 -17.25 -17.12
C GLU A 82 6.73 -15.77 -17.44
N GLU A 83 5.98 -15.21 -18.39
CA GLU A 83 6.04 -13.79 -18.72
C GLU A 83 5.58 -12.88 -17.57
N PHE A 84 4.53 -13.27 -16.85
CA PHE A 84 4.06 -12.55 -15.66
C PHE A 84 5.14 -12.52 -14.57
N LEU A 85 5.71 -13.67 -14.21
CA LEU A 85 6.75 -13.78 -13.19
C LEU A 85 8.00 -13.00 -13.59
N LYS A 86 8.41 -13.08 -14.86
CA LYS A 86 9.53 -12.30 -15.39
C LYS A 86 9.32 -10.80 -15.20
N ARG A 87 8.15 -10.27 -15.55
CA ARG A 87 7.82 -8.84 -15.37
C ARG A 87 7.74 -8.46 -13.90
N PHE A 88 7.13 -9.31 -13.08
CA PHE A 88 7.04 -9.11 -11.63
C PHE A 88 8.44 -9.02 -10.99
N PHE A 89 9.33 -9.96 -11.30
CA PHE A 89 10.70 -9.93 -10.78
C PHE A 89 11.52 -8.76 -11.31
N ASN A 90 11.33 -8.36 -12.58
CA ASN A 90 11.94 -7.14 -13.09
C ASN A 90 11.53 -5.92 -12.26
N SER A 91 10.23 -5.77 -11.95
CA SER A 91 9.75 -4.68 -11.09
C SER A 91 10.31 -4.75 -9.66
N VAL A 92 10.40 -5.95 -9.07
CA VAL A 92 11.02 -6.14 -7.74
C VAL A 92 12.48 -5.72 -7.76
N ILE A 93 13.27 -6.19 -8.72
CA ILE A 93 14.71 -5.86 -8.83
C ILE A 93 14.89 -4.36 -9.04
N THR A 94 14.14 -3.75 -9.96
CA THR A 94 14.26 -2.32 -10.25
C THR A 94 13.84 -1.46 -9.06
N SER A 95 12.73 -1.77 -8.40
CA SER A 95 12.26 -0.97 -7.25
C SER A 95 13.19 -1.07 -6.05
N VAL A 96 13.70 -2.27 -5.74
CA VAL A 96 14.64 -2.48 -4.64
C VAL A 96 15.99 -1.80 -4.92
N SER A 97 16.55 -2.00 -6.12
CA SER A 97 17.82 -1.36 -6.48
C SER A 97 17.73 0.16 -6.50
N ALA A 98 16.65 0.72 -7.06
CA ALA A 98 16.40 2.16 -7.05
C ALA A 98 16.24 2.70 -5.62
N SER A 99 15.52 1.99 -4.74
CA SER A 99 15.33 2.40 -3.34
C SER A 99 16.66 2.40 -2.57
N ILE A 100 17.50 1.38 -2.77
CA ILE A 100 18.83 1.32 -2.16
C ILE A 100 19.69 2.49 -2.63
N LEU A 101 19.74 2.75 -3.94
CA LEU A 101 20.49 3.88 -4.49
C LEU A 101 19.97 5.22 -3.97
N ALA A 102 18.66 5.41 -3.91
CA ALA A 102 18.03 6.61 -3.39
C ALA A 102 18.40 6.85 -1.91
N VAL A 103 18.39 5.80 -1.08
CA VAL A 103 18.77 5.90 0.34
C VAL A 103 20.26 6.23 0.48
N ILE A 104 21.15 5.60 -0.30
CA ILE A 104 22.59 5.87 -0.24
C ILE A 104 22.87 7.32 -0.65
N LEU A 105 22.38 7.74 -1.81
CA LEU A 105 22.62 9.10 -2.32
C LEU A 105 21.94 10.16 -1.45
N GLY A 106 20.70 9.93 -1.04
CA GLY A 106 19.94 10.84 -0.19
C GLY A 106 20.57 11.00 1.19
N SER A 107 21.03 9.91 1.81
CA SER A 107 21.68 9.98 3.12
C SER A 107 23.04 10.68 3.06
N LEU A 108 23.86 10.44 2.03
CA LEU A 108 25.12 11.16 1.82
C LEU A 108 24.89 12.65 1.56
N ALA A 109 23.90 13.01 0.75
CA ALA A 109 23.52 14.40 0.50
C ALA A 109 23.02 15.10 1.78
N ALA A 110 22.14 14.45 2.54
CA ALA A 110 21.65 14.95 3.82
C ALA A 110 22.77 15.09 4.87
N TYR A 111 23.71 14.14 4.91
CA TYR A 111 24.88 14.23 5.78
C TYR A 111 25.78 15.42 5.40
N GLY A 112 26.07 15.58 4.10
CA GLY A 112 26.81 16.74 3.60
C GLY A 112 26.14 18.04 4.03
N LEU A 113 24.84 18.19 3.73
CA LEU A 113 24.04 19.38 4.03
C LEU A 113 23.92 19.67 5.54
N SER A 114 23.84 18.63 6.39
CA SER A 114 23.74 18.84 7.84
C SER A 114 25.07 19.19 8.49
N ARG A 115 26.21 18.71 7.95
CA ARG A 115 27.52 18.90 8.58
C ARG A 115 28.29 20.12 8.08
N PHE A 116 28.18 20.46 6.80
CA PHE A 116 28.97 21.55 6.19
C PHE A 116 28.09 22.76 5.93
N GLN A 117 28.62 23.98 6.13
CA GLN A 117 27.89 25.21 5.79
C GLN A 117 28.09 25.55 4.31
N TYR A 118 27.02 25.43 3.53
CA TYR A 118 26.95 25.85 2.13
C TYR A 118 26.36 27.27 2.03
N LYS A 119 26.96 28.09 1.16
CA LYS A 119 26.42 29.37 0.73
C LYS A 119 26.52 29.43 -0.79
N LEU A 120 25.43 29.08 -1.46
CA LEU A 120 25.29 29.20 -2.92
C LEU A 120 24.58 30.53 -3.21
N GLY A 121 25.36 31.60 -3.36
CA GLY A 121 24.82 32.96 -3.51
C GLY A 121 24.04 33.41 -2.27
N PHE A 122 22.74 33.65 -2.42
CA PHE A 122 21.85 34.04 -1.31
C PHE A 122 21.22 32.85 -0.57
N VAL A 123 21.37 31.63 -1.08
CA VAL A 123 20.73 30.42 -0.57
C VAL A 123 21.64 29.75 0.48
N LYS A 124 21.10 29.53 1.68
CA LYS A 124 21.78 28.85 2.80
C LYS A 124 21.27 27.42 2.94
N ASN A 125 21.94 26.60 3.75
CA ASN A 125 21.52 25.22 4.01
C ASN A 125 20.05 25.07 4.43
N SER A 126 19.54 26.01 5.23
CA SER A 126 18.14 26.04 5.69
C SER A 126 17.14 26.11 4.54
N ASP A 127 17.53 26.79 3.45
CA ASP A 127 16.69 26.99 2.30
C ASP A 127 16.80 25.79 1.36
N ILE A 128 17.99 25.18 1.26
CA ILE A 128 18.24 23.97 0.44
C ILE A 128 17.55 22.74 1.04
N SER A 129 17.55 22.60 2.37
CA SER A 129 16.91 21.45 3.05
C SER A 129 15.39 21.46 2.97
N PHE A 130 14.76 22.60 2.61
CA PHE A 130 13.31 22.69 2.48
C PHE A 130 12.78 22.07 1.19
N PHE A 131 13.62 21.96 0.15
CA PHE A 131 13.21 21.47 -1.17
C PHE A 131 13.42 19.97 -1.39
N PHE A 132 13.83 19.22 -0.37
CA PHE A 132 14.06 17.78 -0.41
C PHE A 132 13.27 17.03 0.66
#